data_AF-A0A356B4A0-F1
#
_entry.id   AF-A0A356B4A0-F1
#
_cell.length_a   1.000
_cell.length_b   1.000
_cell.length_c   1.000
_cell.angle_alpha   90.00
_cell.angle_beta   90.00
_cell.angle_gamma   90.00
#
_symmetry.space_group_name_H-M   'P 1'
#
loop_
_entity.id
_entity.type
_entity.pdbx_description
1 polymer ?
#
loop_
_entity_poly.entity_id
_entity_poly.type
_entity_poly.pdbx_seq_one_letter_code
_entity_poly.pdbx_strand_id
1 'polypeptide(L)'
;MNAQKMLFDAMLGIYDDVTAMVTEKGETIIPEKGHVLYSQYTGLYYAELYVNNRFDNPYYLKPHILEQAVKCWEFFYSLTDEDGKTRLVTYDNDWGLCVDEWGVFHWMNSLEMLKDYLDDEIKKKWSDRIDAIMIKNII
;
A
#
# COMPACT_ATOMS: atom_id res chain seq x y z
N MET A 1 26.86 8.81 5.15
CA MET A 1 25.61 8.04 5.03
C MET A 1 25.07 8.28 3.61
N ASN A 2 24.75 7.23 2.84
CA ASN A 2 24.21 7.41 1.48
C ASN A 2 22.69 7.68 1.54
N ALA A 3 22.14 8.29 0.50
CA ALA A 3 20.73 8.70 0.46
C ALA A 3 19.77 7.52 0.68
N GLN A 4 20.11 6.32 0.18
CA GLN A 4 19.31 5.11 0.36
C GLN A 4 19.19 4.71 1.84
N LYS A 5 20.29 4.72 2.59
CA LYS A 5 20.27 4.44 4.02
C LYS A 5 19.48 5.52 4.78
N MET A 6 19.63 6.80 4.41
CA MET A 6 18.86 7.88 5.06
C MET A 6 17.35 7.69 4.91
N LEU A 7 16.90 7.33 3.72
CA LEU A 7 15.49 7.06 3.46
C LEU A 7 15.01 5.83 4.23
N PHE A 8 15.82 4.77 4.27
CA PHE A 8 15.46 3.56 4.99
C PHE A 8 15.42 3.79 6.52
N ASP A 9 16.40 4.49 7.07
CA ASP A 9 16.41 4.88 8.49
C ASP A 9 15.20 5.76 8.84
N ALA A 10 14.78 6.64 7.92
CA ALA A 10 13.57 7.43 8.10
C ALA A 10 12.31 6.55 8.11
N MET A 11 12.21 5.55 7.23
CA MET A 11 11.12 4.57 7.27
C MET A 11 11.07 3.84 8.61
N LEU A 12 12.22 3.32 9.08
CA LEU A 12 12.29 2.65 10.39
C LEU A 12 11.88 3.60 11.53
N GLY A 13 12.33 4.86 11.47
CA GLY A 13 12.07 5.85 12.51
C GLY A 13 10.61 6.30 12.61
N ILE A 14 9.79 6.11 11.58
CA ILE A 14 8.36 6.48 11.59
C ILE A 14 7.43 5.27 11.74
N TYR A 15 7.97 4.07 11.99
CA TYR A 15 7.17 2.85 11.99
C TYR A 15 6.03 2.86 13.00
N ASP A 16 6.31 3.24 14.25
CA ASP A 16 5.28 3.23 15.29
C ASP A 16 4.19 4.26 14.98
N ASP A 17 4.57 5.43 14.44
CA ASP A 17 3.63 6.48 14.04
C ASP A 17 2.73 6.02 12.89
N VAL A 18 3.30 5.46 11.83
CA VAL A 18 2.54 4.92 10.68
C VAL A 18 1.63 3.79 11.14
N THR A 19 2.12 2.89 11.99
CA THR A 19 1.33 1.76 12.50
C THR A 19 0.17 2.23 13.38
N ALA A 20 0.37 3.25 14.21
CA ALA A 20 -0.69 3.84 15.01
C ALA A 20 -1.79 4.51 14.19
N MET A 21 -1.49 4.95 12.95
CA MET A 21 -2.46 5.53 12.02
C MET A 21 -3.27 4.49 11.25
N VAL A 22 -2.82 3.22 11.20
CA VAL A 22 -3.51 2.14 10.47
C VAL A 22 -4.62 1.55 11.34
N THR A 23 -5.86 1.70 10.89
CA THR A 23 -7.05 1.15 11.58
C THR A 23 -7.09 -0.38 11.47
N GLU A 24 -8.01 -1.01 12.19
CA GLU A 24 -8.27 -2.46 12.08
C GLU A 24 -8.61 -2.92 10.66
N LYS A 25 -9.08 -2.03 9.79
CA LYS A 25 -9.46 -2.34 8.40
C LYS A 25 -8.36 -2.08 7.37
N GLY A 26 -7.21 -1.53 7.76
CA GLY A 26 -6.09 -1.22 6.85
C GLY A 26 -6.10 0.19 6.28
N GLU A 27 -7.11 0.96 6.63
CA GLU A 27 -7.21 2.38 6.36
C GLU A 27 -6.16 3.15 7.17
N THR A 28 -5.46 4.09 6.55
CA THR A 28 -4.53 4.96 7.26
C THR A 28 -5.17 6.33 7.48
N ILE A 29 -5.41 6.69 8.74
CA ILE A 29 -6.01 7.97 9.15
C ILE A 29 -4.99 8.78 9.95
N ILE A 30 -4.69 9.99 9.49
CA ILE A 30 -3.82 10.90 10.23
C ILE A 30 -4.67 11.61 11.31
N PRO A 31 -4.30 11.55 12.60
CA PRO A 31 -5.01 12.26 13.66
C PRO A 31 -5.17 13.74 13.33
N GLU A 32 -6.36 14.29 13.61
CA GLU A 32 -6.74 15.69 13.36
C GLU A 32 -6.77 16.13 11.88
N LYS A 33 -6.21 15.33 10.97
CA LYS A 33 -6.12 15.61 9.53
C LYS A 33 -6.94 14.64 8.67
N GLY A 34 -7.47 13.54 9.19
CA GLY A 34 -8.25 12.59 8.40
C GLY A 34 -7.41 11.87 7.34
N HIS A 35 -8.02 11.56 6.19
CA HIS A 35 -7.34 10.89 5.08
C HIS A 35 -6.37 11.82 4.38
N VAL A 36 -5.23 11.36 3.92
CA VAL A 36 -4.40 12.12 2.97
C VAL A 36 -4.17 11.22 1.78
N LEU A 37 -4.16 11.73 0.55
CA LEU A 37 -4.11 10.90 -0.68
C LEU A 37 -3.08 9.75 -0.60
N TYR A 38 -1.90 10.02 -0.05
CA TYR A 38 -0.82 9.05 0.11
C TYR A 38 -1.05 7.96 1.17
N SER A 39 -2.03 8.14 2.05
CA SER A 39 -2.37 7.20 3.13
C SER A 39 -3.09 5.95 2.62
N GLN A 40 -3.66 6.02 1.41
CA GLN A 40 -4.25 4.86 0.73
C GLN A 40 -3.19 3.88 0.20
N TYR A 41 -1.90 4.27 0.17
CA TYR A 41 -0.81 3.48 -0.40
C TYR A 41 0.17 2.92 0.66
N THR A 42 -0.19 3.01 1.94
CA THR A 42 0.65 2.56 3.06
C THR A 42 1.04 1.07 2.97
N GLY A 43 0.33 0.27 2.19
CA GLY A 43 0.73 -1.12 1.91
C GLY A 43 2.13 -1.24 1.28
N LEU A 44 2.57 -0.25 0.48
CA LEU A 44 3.93 -0.23 -0.10
C LEU A 44 5.01 -0.11 0.98
N TYR A 45 4.75 0.72 1.99
CA TYR A 45 5.67 0.94 3.11
C TYR A 45 5.94 -0.36 3.87
N TYR A 46 4.87 -1.11 4.19
CA TYR A 46 5.01 -2.41 4.87
C TYR A 46 5.61 -3.48 3.95
N ALA A 47 5.29 -3.48 2.66
CA ALA A 47 5.89 -4.40 1.71
C ALA A 47 7.42 -4.23 1.66
N GLU A 48 7.89 -2.99 1.55
CA GLU A 48 9.32 -2.66 1.56
C GLU A 48 9.99 -3.10 2.87
N LEU A 49 9.39 -2.81 4.03
CA LEU A 49 9.92 -3.25 5.33
C LEU A 49 9.92 -4.77 5.49
N TYR A 50 8.99 -5.50 4.87
CA TYR A 50 8.95 -6.95 4.97
C TYR A 50 10.07 -7.62 4.16
N VAL A 51 10.34 -7.15 2.93
CA VAL A 51 11.26 -7.83 1.99
C VAL A 51 12.68 -7.29 1.99
N ASN A 52 12.91 -6.07 2.45
CA ASN A 52 14.22 -5.43 2.33
C ASN A 52 15.17 -5.90 3.44
N ASN A 53 16.14 -6.75 3.10
CA ASN A 53 17.18 -7.23 4.04
C ASN A 53 18.41 -6.30 4.14
N ARG A 54 18.27 -5.01 3.80
CA ARG A 54 19.37 -4.04 3.92
C ARG A 54 19.29 -3.34 5.28
N PHE A 55 20.42 -2.75 5.69
CA PHE A 55 20.52 -1.78 6.78
C PHE A 55 19.87 -2.19 8.12
N ASP A 56 20.22 -3.38 8.64
CA ASP A 56 19.75 -3.88 9.94
C ASP A 56 18.23 -3.74 10.16
N ASN A 57 17.44 -4.03 9.12
CA ASN A 57 15.99 -3.96 9.17
C ASN A 57 15.41 -4.94 10.22
N PRO A 58 14.81 -4.45 11.33
CA PRO A 58 14.23 -5.32 12.35
C PRO A 58 12.92 -6.01 11.90
N TYR A 59 12.33 -5.54 10.79
CA TYR A 59 11.04 -5.97 10.25
C TYR A 59 11.15 -7.00 9.12
N TYR A 60 12.38 -7.33 8.70
CA TYR A 60 12.63 -8.28 7.63
C TYR A 60 12.00 -9.65 7.93
N LEU A 61 11.14 -10.09 7.01
CA LEU A 61 10.35 -11.33 7.06
C LEU A 61 9.54 -11.54 8.35
N LYS A 62 9.11 -10.46 9.02
CA LYS A 62 8.23 -10.56 10.19
C LYS A 62 6.77 -10.75 9.76
N PRO A 63 6.06 -11.80 10.21
CA PRO A 63 4.71 -12.12 9.73
C PRO A 63 3.71 -10.96 9.88
N HIS A 64 3.71 -10.29 11.03
CA HIS A 64 2.81 -9.15 11.29
C HIS A 64 3.00 -7.98 10.32
N ILE A 65 4.18 -7.85 9.68
CA ILE A 65 4.43 -6.80 8.69
C ILE A 65 3.80 -7.18 7.35
N LEU A 66 3.90 -8.45 6.95
CA LEU A 66 3.18 -8.98 5.78
C LEU A 66 1.67 -8.85 5.96
N GLU A 67 1.16 -9.20 7.14
CA GLU A 67 -0.26 -9.04 7.49
C GLU A 67 -0.72 -7.58 7.32
N GLN A 68 0.07 -6.61 7.78
CA GLN A 68 -0.24 -5.19 7.61
C GLN A 68 -0.17 -4.75 6.14
N ALA A 69 0.82 -5.21 5.38
CA ALA A 69 0.92 -4.91 3.96
C ALA A 69 -0.32 -5.40 3.20
N VAL A 70 -0.72 -6.66 3.42
CA VAL A 70 -1.92 -7.26 2.83
C VAL A 70 -3.16 -6.47 3.23
N LYS A 71 -3.32 -6.21 4.53
CA LYS A 71 -4.49 -5.50 5.07
C LYS A 71 -4.64 -4.09 4.48
N CYS A 72 -3.56 -3.33 4.31
CA CYS A 72 -3.61 -2.01 3.68
C CYS A 72 -4.01 -2.10 2.19
N TRP A 73 -3.48 -3.09 1.46
CA TRP A 73 -3.84 -3.28 0.06
C TRP A 73 -5.25 -3.85 -0.14
N GLU A 74 -5.76 -4.64 0.80
CA GLU A 74 -7.17 -5.07 0.83
C GLU A 74 -8.11 -3.89 1.03
N PHE A 75 -7.74 -2.92 1.87
CA PHE A 75 -8.47 -1.67 1.97
C PHE A 75 -8.47 -0.92 0.63
N PHE A 76 -7.30 -0.75 0.00
CA PHE A 76 -7.22 -0.12 -1.33
C PHE A 76 -8.08 -0.85 -2.37
N TYR A 77 -8.00 -2.18 -2.43
CA TYR A 77 -8.85 -3.03 -3.28
C TYR A 77 -10.34 -2.76 -3.06
N SER A 78 -10.77 -2.58 -1.81
CA SER A 78 -12.18 -2.31 -1.48
C SER A 78 -12.69 -0.95 -1.97
N LEU A 79 -11.77 -0.02 -2.26
CA LEU A 79 -12.07 1.29 -2.83
C LEU A 79 -12.09 1.26 -4.35
N THR A 80 -11.57 0.19 -4.97
CA THR A 80 -11.53 0.03 -6.43
C THR A 80 -12.71 -0.80 -6.95
N ASP A 81 -13.47 -0.23 -7.88
CA ASP A 81 -14.62 -0.89 -8.52
C ASP A 81 -14.22 -1.83 -9.68
N GLU A 82 -15.20 -2.57 -10.21
CA GLU A 82 -15.08 -3.52 -11.36
C GLU A 82 -14.64 -2.88 -12.67
N ASP A 83 -14.70 -1.55 -12.76
CA ASP A 83 -14.20 -0.79 -13.89
C ASP A 83 -12.78 -0.27 -13.69
N GLY A 84 -12.16 -0.57 -12.54
CA GLY A 84 -10.81 -0.14 -12.24
C GLY A 84 -10.75 1.33 -11.82
N LYS A 85 -11.84 1.89 -11.31
CA LYS A 85 -11.82 3.22 -10.70
C LYS A 85 -11.73 3.08 -9.20
N THR A 86 -10.84 3.84 -8.60
CA THR A 86 -10.64 3.91 -7.15
C THR A 86 -11.36 5.12 -6.60
N ARG A 87 -12.03 4.96 -5.46
CA ARG A 87 -12.52 6.08 -4.68
C ARG A 87 -11.35 6.76 -3.97
N LEU A 88 -11.01 7.96 -4.41
CA LEU A 88 -9.94 8.76 -3.83
C LEU A 88 -10.47 9.69 -2.74
N VAL A 89 -9.93 9.57 -1.54
CA VAL A 89 -10.34 10.35 -0.38
C VAL A 89 -9.12 11.11 0.15
N THR A 90 -9.22 12.45 0.14
CA THR A 90 -8.25 13.34 0.78
C THR A 90 -8.86 13.96 2.04
N TYR A 91 -8.09 14.77 2.76
CA TYR A 91 -8.52 15.29 4.07
C TYR A 91 -9.66 16.29 3.95
N ASP A 92 -9.71 16.95 2.80
CA ASP A 92 -10.61 18.04 2.47
C ASP A 92 -11.59 17.73 1.34
N ASN A 93 -11.39 16.64 0.58
CA ASN A 93 -12.18 16.33 -0.59
C ASN A 93 -12.39 14.83 -0.81
N ASP A 94 -13.59 14.45 -1.23
CA ASP A 94 -13.86 13.19 -1.92
C ASP A 94 -13.77 13.48 -3.42
N TRP A 95 -12.81 12.86 -4.09
CA TRP A 95 -12.58 13.05 -5.53
C TRP A 95 -13.48 12.12 -6.36
N GLY A 96 -14.30 11.30 -5.70
CA GLY A 96 -15.17 10.32 -6.32
C GLY A 96 -14.41 9.15 -6.90
N LEU A 97 -15.08 8.41 -7.79
CA LEU A 97 -14.50 7.28 -8.51
C LEU A 97 -13.71 7.81 -9.73
N CYS A 98 -12.40 7.62 -9.71
CA CYS A 98 -11.51 7.98 -10.80
C CYS A 98 -10.41 6.93 -10.97
N VAL A 99 -9.68 7.00 -12.08
CA VAL A 99 -8.49 6.17 -12.27
C VAL A 99 -7.40 6.71 -11.37
N ASP A 100 -6.85 5.86 -10.51
CA ASP A 100 -5.74 6.18 -9.62
C ASP A 100 -4.47 5.49 -10.10
N GLU A 101 -3.77 6.11 -11.06
CA GLU A 101 -2.57 5.52 -11.63
C GLU A 101 -1.47 5.31 -10.59
N TRP A 102 -1.32 6.22 -9.63
CA TRP A 102 -0.28 6.17 -8.62
C TRP A 102 -0.50 5.04 -7.62
N GLY A 103 -1.73 4.90 -7.12
CA GLY A 103 -2.10 3.80 -6.26
C GLY A 103 -1.88 2.45 -6.92
N VAL A 104 -2.24 2.33 -8.20
CA VAL A 104 -2.01 1.10 -8.97
C VAL A 104 -0.53 0.81 -9.16
N PHE A 105 0.30 1.79 -9.48
CA PHE A 105 1.75 1.56 -9.60
C PHE A 105 2.35 1.07 -8.28
N HIS A 106 1.96 1.66 -7.15
CA HIS A 106 2.43 1.22 -5.83
C HIS A 106 1.91 -0.17 -5.46
N TRP A 107 0.69 -0.49 -5.86
CA TRP A 107 0.11 -1.80 -5.64
C TRP A 107 0.80 -2.89 -6.48
N MET A 108 1.05 -2.62 -7.76
CA MET A 108 1.83 -3.49 -8.66
C MET A 108 3.24 -3.77 -8.11
N ASN A 109 3.94 -2.72 -7.67
CA ASN A 109 5.26 -2.89 -7.08
C ASN A 109 5.21 -3.74 -5.81
N SER A 110 4.19 -3.54 -4.97
CA SER A 110 4.00 -4.34 -3.76
C SER A 110 3.70 -5.80 -4.08
N LEU A 111 2.84 -6.06 -5.06
CA LEU A 111 2.55 -7.42 -5.52
C LEU A 111 3.82 -8.11 -6.03
N GLU A 112 4.62 -7.45 -6.86
CA GLU A 112 5.87 -8.02 -7.37
C GLU A 112 6.87 -8.33 -6.26
N MET A 113 6.98 -7.46 -5.24
CA MET A 113 7.83 -7.70 -4.07
C MET A 113 7.34 -8.87 -3.20
N LEU A 114 6.01 -9.01 -3.05
CA LEU A 114 5.40 -9.93 -2.10
C LEU A 114 4.97 -11.27 -2.70
N LYS A 115 5.00 -11.45 -4.03
CA LYS A 115 4.40 -12.61 -4.74
C LYS A 115 4.84 -13.99 -4.23
N ASP A 116 6.05 -14.12 -3.70
CA ASP A 116 6.55 -15.39 -3.18
C ASP A 116 6.06 -15.70 -1.76
N TYR A 117 5.39 -14.73 -1.12
CA TYR A 117 4.88 -14.79 0.25
C TYR A 117 3.35 -14.67 0.33
N LEU A 118 2.69 -14.31 -0.78
CA LEU A 118 1.24 -14.22 -0.87
C LEU A 118 0.64 -15.55 -1.35
N ASP A 119 -0.54 -15.86 -0.83
CA ASP A 119 -1.35 -16.96 -1.35
C ASP A 119 -1.84 -16.69 -2.78
N ASP A 120 -2.17 -17.76 -3.49
CA ASP A 120 -2.58 -17.68 -4.90
C ASP A 120 -3.90 -16.94 -5.10
N GLU A 121 -4.76 -16.92 -4.08
CA GLU A 121 -6.06 -16.23 -4.13
C GLU A 121 -5.89 -14.72 -4.12
N ILE A 122 -5.08 -14.18 -3.21
CA ILE A 122 -4.72 -12.75 -3.13
C ILE A 122 -4.01 -12.32 -4.40
N LYS A 123 -3.01 -13.09 -4.87
CA LYS A 123 -2.28 -12.76 -6.10
C LYS A 123 -3.22 -12.65 -7.28
N LYS A 124 -4.09 -13.65 -7.47
CA LYS A 124 -5.08 -13.63 -8.55
C LYS A 124 -6.03 -12.45 -8.40
N LYS A 125 -6.60 -12.24 -7.21
CA LYS A 125 -7.56 -11.17 -6.95
C LYS A 125 -6.99 -9.78 -7.24
N TRP A 126 -5.75 -9.52 -6.81
CA TRP A 126 -5.09 -8.23 -7.03
C TRP A 126 -4.72 -8.05 -8.50
N SER A 127 -4.16 -9.07 -9.15
CA SER A 127 -3.85 -9.02 -10.59
C SER A 127 -5.10 -8.76 -11.43
N ASP A 128 -6.20 -9.46 -11.16
CA ASP A 128 -7.47 -9.29 -11.89
C ASP A 128 -7.96 -7.83 -11.82
N ARG A 129 -7.79 -7.16 -10.67
CA ARG A 129 -8.15 -5.74 -10.51
C ARG A 129 -7.16 -4.81 -11.21
N ILE A 130 -5.86 -5.04 -11.06
CA ILE A 130 -4.82 -4.25 -11.73
C ILE A 130 -5.02 -4.29 -13.25
N ASP A 131 -5.28 -5.47 -13.81
CA ASP A 131 -5.54 -5.66 -15.24
C ASP A 131 -6.77 -4.86 -15.69
N ALA A 132 -7.85 -4.85 -14.90
CA ALA A 132 -9.03 -4.05 -15.21
C ALA A 132 -8.70 -2.55 -15.32
N ILE A 133 -7.81 -2.04 -14.48
CA ILE A 133 -7.40 -0.63 -14.48
C ILE A 133 -6.52 -0.33 -15.69
N MET A 134 -5.52 -1.18 -15.95
CA MET A 134 -4.52 -0.95 -17.00
C MET A 134 -5.08 -1.15 -18.41
N ILE A 135 -5.93 -2.16 -18.63
CA ILE A 135 -6.48 -2.48 -19.95
C ILE A 135 -7.54 -1.45 -20.38
N LYS A 136 -8.37 -0.98 -19.46
CA LYS A 136 -9.51 -0.09 -19.80
C LYS A 136 -9.12 1.38 -19.98
N ASN A 137 -7.96 1.81 -19.45
CA ASN A 137 -7.63 3.25 -19.35
C ASN A 137 -6.34 3.65 -20.08
N ILE A 138 -5.61 2.72 -20.70
CA ILE A 138 -4.33 2.99 -21.40
C ILE A 138 -4.41 2.65 -22.90
N ILE A 139 -5.53 2.11 -23.39
CA ILE A 139 -5.79 1.85 -24.83
C ILE A 139 -6.67 2.96 -25.43
#